data_AF-A0A665W892-F1
#
_entry.id   AF-A0A665W892-F1
#
_cell.length_a   1.000
_cell.length_b   1.000
_cell.length_c   1.000
_cell.angle_alpha   90.00
_cell.angle_beta   90.00
_cell.angle_gamma   90.00
#
_symmetry.space_group_name_H-M   'P 1'
#
loop_
_entity.id
_entity.type
_entity.pdbx_description
1 polymer ?
#
loop_
_entity_poly.entity_id
_entity_poly.type
_entity_poly.pdbx_seq_one_letter_code
_entity_poly.pdbx_strand_id
1 'polypeptide(L)'
;MKECSLHGVFSLSLFTNIPSAVELAKTLCDRVTVSKFEVVSYLKAPELIAAFDEHRVCPNFKFGVLYQKDGQFTEEDILSNNGESEGFKEFLSILGETIQLQGFTGFRGGLDVCHGQTGSEAVCTSFHGREIMFHVATKLPFTEGDPQQLQRKRHIGNDIVVLVYQEGQTSFLSDVIKSHFLHCFVVVRRIQSGGEKGEVCVTAREDVPPFGPAIPDPPIFTDRSALRKFLLTKLINAEISCYKAERFSKLELRTRSSLLESLQTELSTRSQCMMGDPSLSAFPISESVRGTSEGSGGFIENFKRAIRVRSHSFETLGVPKKTGSSASQKPKVRTYNEMEVTSRNFGYR
;
A
#
# COMPACT_ATOMS: atom_id res chain seq x y z
N MET A 1 20.93 11.97 -8.86
CA MET A 1 19.52 12.33 -8.61
C MET A 1 18.62 11.16 -9.02
N LYS A 2 18.40 10.17 -8.15
CA LYS A 2 17.46 9.06 -8.40
C LYS A 2 16.25 9.06 -7.43
N GLU A 3 16.32 9.89 -6.40
CA GLU A 3 15.48 9.79 -5.21
C GLU A 3 14.17 10.58 -5.31
N CYS A 4 14.08 11.59 -6.18
CA CYS A 4 12.91 12.43 -6.33
C CYS A 4 12.67 12.86 -7.79
N SER A 5 11.48 13.39 -8.07
CA SER A 5 11.17 14.20 -9.26
C SER A 5 11.03 15.65 -8.80
N LEU A 6 11.57 16.59 -9.57
CA LEU A 6 11.45 18.01 -9.31
C LEU A 6 10.55 18.64 -10.37
N HIS A 7 9.74 19.60 -9.95
CA HIS A 7 8.82 20.33 -10.80
C HIS A 7 8.95 21.83 -10.51
N GLY A 8 8.97 22.64 -11.56
CA GLY A 8 8.98 24.08 -11.46
C GLY A 8 8.54 24.73 -12.77
N VAL A 9 8.01 25.94 -12.66
CA VAL A 9 7.56 26.75 -13.78
C VAL A 9 8.39 28.03 -13.80
N PHE A 10 8.89 28.41 -14.97
CA PHE A 10 9.76 29.56 -15.13
C PHE A 10 9.20 30.52 -16.16
N SER A 11 9.40 31.81 -15.93
CA SER A 11 9.17 32.82 -16.96
C SER A 11 10.40 32.92 -17.86
N LEU A 12 10.21 32.93 -19.17
CA LEU A 12 11.30 33.11 -20.13
C LEU A 12 11.98 34.49 -19.98
N SER A 13 11.30 35.47 -19.39
CA SER A 13 11.88 36.79 -19.09
C SER A 13 13.04 36.76 -18.09
N LEU A 14 13.22 35.66 -17.36
CA LEU A 14 14.34 35.48 -16.44
C LEU A 14 15.67 35.21 -17.17
N PHE A 15 15.63 34.96 -18.48
CA PHE A 15 16.80 34.62 -19.27
C PHE A 15 17.05 35.70 -20.33
N THR A 16 18.32 36.10 -20.46
CA THR A 16 18.74 37.07 -21.47
C THR A 16 18.63 36.51 -22.89
N ASN A 17 18.77 35.19 -23.03
CA ASN A 17 18.62 34.42 -24.26
C ASN A 17 17.73 33.19 -23.99
N ILE A 18 17.28 32.50 -25.05
CA ILE A 18 16.56 31.22 -24.89
C ILE A 18 17.47 30.23 -24.15
N PRO A 19 17.08 29.75 -22.96
CA PRO A 19 17.93 28.89 -22.15
C PRO A 19 18.04 27.50 -22.76
N SER A 20 19.23 26.91 -22.66
CA SER A 20 19.46 25.50 -22.95
C SER A 20 18.78 24.59 -21.93
N ALA A 21 18.57 23.32 -22.30
CA ALA A 21 18.04 22.31 -21.38
C ALA A 21 18.90 22.16 -20.09
N VAL A 22 20.21 22.38 -20.18
CA VAL A 22 21.13 22.33 -19.03
C VAL A 22 20.91 23.52 -18.10
N GLU A 23 20.73 24.73 -18.64
CA GLU A 23 20.44 25.92 -17.85
C GLU A 23 19.09 25.81 -17.13
N LEU A 24 18.06 25.32 -17.83
CA LEU A 24 16.76 25.04 -17.22
C LEU A 24 16.86 24.00 -16.09
N ALA A 25 17.58 22.89 -16.33
CA ALA A 25 17.77 21.85 -15.32
C ALA A 25 18.54 22.36 -14.10
N LYS A 26 19.60 23.17 -14.30
CA LYS A 26 20.36 23.79 -13.20
C LYS A 26 19.54 24.80 -12.40
N THR A 27 18.61 25.49 -13.06
CA THR A 27 17.67 26.41 -12.38
C THR A 27 16.71 25.63 -11.47
N LEU A 28 16.29 24.42 -11.86
CA LEU A 28 15.50 23.51 -11.01
C LEU A 28 16.34 22.86 -9.91
N CYS A 29 17.59 22.49 -10.22
CA CYS A 29 18.47 21.75 -9.32
C CYS A 29 19.94 22.11 -9.56
N ASP A 30 20.51 22.86 -8.63
CA ASP A 30 21.91 23.28 -8.61
C ASP A 30 22.91 22.12 -8.63
N ARG A 31 22.50 20.92 -8.20
CA ARG A 31 23.30 19.68 -8.23
C ARG A 31 23.46 19.07 -9.63
N VAL A 32 22.82 19.61 -10.67
CA VAL A 32 22.98 19.14 -12.05
C VAL A 32 24.37 19.54 -12.57
N THR A 33 25.24 18.55 -12.79
CA THR A 33 26.62 18.76 -13.27
C THR A 33 26.85 18.39 -14.74
N VAL A 34 25.84 17.87 -15.43
CA VAL A 34 25.99 17.43 -16.83
C VAL A 34 26.20 18.61 -17.78
N SER A 35 26.97 18.38 -18.84
CA SER A 35 27.27 19.38 -19.88
C SER A 35 26.27 19.38 -21.03
N LYS A 36 25.52 18.29 -21.23
CA LYS A 36 24.48 18.16 -22.26
C LYS A 36 23.43 17.12 -21.87
N PHE A 37 22.25 17.23 -22.47
CA PHE A 37 21.22 16.19 -22.45
C PHE A 37 21.10 15.55 -23.84
N GLU A 38 20.77 14.27 -23.88
CA GLU A 38 20.46 13.56 -25.12
C GLU A 38 18.96 13.70 -25.44
N VAL A 39 18.65 13.85 -26.72
CA VAL A 39 17.26 13.96 -27.19
C VAL A 39 16.62 12.58 -27.15
N VAL A 40 15.44 12.50 -26.54
CA VAL A 40 14.60 11.30 -26.59
C VAL A 40 13.75 11.36 -27.86
N SER A 41 14.11 10.58 -28.87
CA SER A 41 13.45 10.54 -30.19
C SER A 41 12.43 9.41 -30.32
N TYR A 42 12.31 8.55 -29.31
CA TYR A 42 11.37 7.43 -29.34
C TYR A 42 9.91 7.90 -29.26
N LEU A 43 9.10 7.57 -30.28
CA LEU A 43 7.71 8.05 -30.40
C LEU A 43 6.81 7.66 -29.22
N LYS A 44 7.02 6.50 -28.58
CA LYS A 44 6.23 6.09 -27.40
C LYS A 44 6.86 6.51 -26.06
N ALA A 45 7.89 7.36 -26.07
CA ALA A 45 8.50 7.85 -24.84
C ALA A 45 7.49 8.50 -23.88
N PRO A 46 6.53 9.34 -24.33
CA PRO A 46 5.56 9.96 -23.41
C PRO A 46 4.75 8.93 -22.60
N GLU A 47 4.33 7.82 -23.22
CA GLU A 47 3.59 6.74 -22.54
C GLU A 47 4.45 6.05 -21.46
N LEU A 48 5.73 5.81 -21.77
CA LEU A 48 6.66 5.19 -20.82
C LEU A 48 6.99 6.11 -19.63
N ILE A 49 7.18 7.40 -19.91
CA ILE A 49 7.47 8.42 -18.90
C ILE A 49 6.25 8.62 -18.00
N ALA A 50 5.04 8.74 -18.57
CA ALA A 50 3.80 8.85 -17.81
C ALA A 50 3.58 7.62 -16.92
N ALA A 51 3.76 6.41 -17.45
CA ALA A 51 3.69 5.19 -16.66
C ALA A 51 4.69 5.23 -15.49
N PHE A 52 5.95 5.63 -15.76
CA PHE A 52 6.94 5.80 -14.70
C PHE A 52 6.52 6.86 -13.68
N ASP A 53 5.98 8.01 -14.04
CA ASP A 53 5.59 9.02 -13.04
C ASP A 53 4.39 8.56 -12.20
N GLU A 54 3.43 7.87 -12.82
CA GLU A 54 2.21 7.41 -12.18
C GLU A 54 2.37 6.12 -11.36
N HIS A 55 3.53 5.46 -11.39
CA HIS A 55 3.76 4.19 -10.66
C HIS A 55 3.50 4.26 -9.15
N ARG A 56 3.49 5.47 -8.56
CA ARG A 56 3.22 5.71 -7.15
C ARG A 56 1.74 5.97 -6.86
N VAL A 57 0.94 6.22 -7.88
CA VAL A 57 -0.49 6.46 -7.76
C VAL A 57 -1.18 5.11 -7.63
N CYS A 58 -1.57 4.75 -6.41
CA CYS A 58 -2.34 3.54 -6.17
C CYS A 58 -3.84 3.84 -6.37
N PRO A 59 -4.51 3.24 -7.36
CA PRO A 59 -5.96 3.40 -7.51
C PRO A 59 -6.74 2.58 -6.48
N ASN A 60 -6.12 1.53 -5.93
CA ASN A 60 -6.81 0.52 -5.14
C ASN A 60 -6.18 0.39 -3.76
N PHE A 61 -7.00 0.20 -2.73
CA PHE A 61 -6.55 0.10 -1.34
C PHE A 61 -7.10 -1.17 -0.69
N LYS A 62 -6.34 -1.69 0.26
CA LYS A 62 -6.77 -2.82 1.09
C LYS A 62 -6.51 -2.50 2.54
N PHE A 63 -7.52 -2.72 3.38
CA PHE A 63 -7.46 -2.40 4.80
C PHE A 63 -7.95 -3.59 5.61
N GLY A 64 -7.25 -3.90 6.70
CA GLY A 64 -7.73 -4.91 7.62
C GLY A 64 -8.84 -4.36 8.50
N VAL A 65 -9.78 -5.21 8.90
CA VAL A 65 -10.82 -4.87 9.88
C VAL A 65 -10.82 -5.89 10.99
N LEU A 66 -10.54 -5.42 12.21
CA LEU A 66 -10.57 -6.20 13.43
C LEU A 66 -11.83 -5.87 14.23
N TYR A 67 -12.36 -6.90 14.90
CA TYR A 67 -13.46 -6.77 15.84
C TYR A 67 -12.94 -7.13 17.23
N GLN A 68 -12.86 -6.15 18.13
CA GLN A 68 -12.47 -6.33 19.53
C GLN A 68 -13.71 -6.30 20.41
N LYS A 69 -13.98 -7.42 21.08
CA LYS A 69 -15.03 -7.50 22.10
C LYS A 69 -14.53 -6.97 23.43
N ASP A 70 -15.46 -6.62 24.30
CA ASP A 70 -15.11 -6.22 25.67
C ASP A 70 -14.39 -7.35 26.40
N GLY A 71 -13.33 -7.00 27.14
CA GLY A 71 -12.46 -7.93 27.86
C GLY A 71 -11.37 -8.60 27.01
N GLN A 72 -11.26 -8.32 25.72
CA GLN A 72 -10.20 -8.90 24.87
C GLN A 72 -8.94 -8.04 24.86
N PHE A 73 -7.80 -8.63 25.21
CA PHE A 73 -6.50 -7.96 25.30
C PHE A 73 -5.40 -8.60 24.45
N THR A 74 -5.64 -9.78 23.90
CA THR A 74 -4.64 -10.53 23.14
C THR A 74 -4.96 -10.62 21.65
N GLU A 75 -3.93 -10.78 20.83
CA GLU A 75 -4.08 -10.98 19.38
C GLU A 75 -4.92 -12.23 19.08
N GLU A 76 -4.70 -13.30 19.83
CA GLU A 76 -5.42 -14.56 19.72
C GLU A 76 -6.93 -14.37 19.97
N ASP A 77 -7.30 -13.67 21.05
CA ASP A 77 -8.72 -13.45 21.38
C ASP A 77 -9.43 -12.66 20.27
N ILE A 78 -8.79 -11.60 19.77
CA ILE A 78 -9.35 -10.71 18.76
C ILE A 78 -9.47 -11.45 17.42
N LEU A 79 -8.41 -12.14 16.98
CA LEU A 79 -8.41 -12.86 15.71
C LEU A 79 -9.29 -14.12 15.74
N SER A 80 -9.61 -14.67 16.90
CA SER A 80 -10.47 -15.86 17.03
C SER A 80 -11.97 -15.55 17.01
N ASN A 81 -12.36 -14.28 16.89
CA ASN A 81 -13.77 -13.90 16.82
C ASN A 81 -14.47 -14.44 15.57
N ASN A 82 -15.52 -15.26 15.76
CA ASN A 82 -16.34 -15.80 14.66
C ASN A 82 -17.73 -15.19 14.58
N GLY A 83 -18.31 -14.80 15.73
CA GLY A 83 -19.59 -14.10 15.77
C GLY A 83 -19.43 -12.61 15.48
N GLU A 84 -20.38 -12.03 14.78
CA GLU A 84 -20.51 -10.59 14.52
C GLU A 84 -21.71 -10.05 15.30
N SER A 85 -21.51 -9.02 16.12
CA SER A 85 -22.63 -8.32 16.76
C SER A 85 -23.43 -7.49 15.76
N GLU A 86 -24.66 -7.12 16.12
CA GLU A 86 -25.46 -6.22 15.28
C GLU A 86 -24.77 -4.85 15.08
N GLY A 87 -24.08 -4.35 16.11
CA GLY A 87 -23.32 -3.11 15.97
C GLY A 87 -22.12 -3.24 15.03
N PHE A 88 -21.43 -4.39 15.05
CA PHE A 88 -20.34 -4.62 14.11
C PHE A 88 -20.84 -4.77 12.67
N LYS A 89 -21.94 -5.51 12.45
CA LYS A 89 -22.58 -5.62 11.12
C LYS A 89 -23.03 -4.26 10.58
N GLU A 90 -23.67 -3.45 11.41
CA GLU A 90 -24.05 -2.08 11.07
C GLU A 90 -22.82 -1.25 10.69
N PHE A 91 -21.76 -1.35 11.49
CA PHE A 91 -20.50 -0.67 11.20
C PHE A 91 -19.88 -1.10 9.86
N LEU A 92 -19.88 -2.41 9.54
CA LEU A 92 -19.43 -2.89 8.24
C LEU A 92 -20.25 -2.30 7.09
N SER A 93 -21.57 -2.14 7.26
CA SER A 93 -22.43 -1.50 6.25
C SER A 93 -22.11 -0.01 6.01
N ILE A 94 -21.54 0.68 7.01
CA ILE A 94 -21.03 2.04 6.86
C ILE A 94 -19.76 2.05 6.00
N LEU A 95 -18.92 1.00 6.06
CA LEU A 95 -17.67 0.90 5.29
C LEU A 95 -17.87 0.51 3.82
N GLY A 96 -18.83 -0.35 3.53
CA GLY A 96 -19.05 -0.80 2.16
C GLY A 96 -20.16 -1.84 2.02
N GLU A 97 -20.23 -2.39 0.82
CA GLU A 97 -21.14 -3.47 0.48
C GLU A 97 -20.49 -4.81 0.78
N THR A 98 -21.26 -5.75 1.35
CA THR A 98 -20.84 -7.15 1.48
C THR A 98 -21.08 -7.87 0.16
N ILE A 99 -20.01 -8.38 -0.44
CA ILE A 99 -20.03 -9.08 -1.73
C ILE A 99 -19.65 -10.56 -1.57
N GLN A 100 -20.13 -11.41 -2.48
CA GLN A 100 -19.64 -12.78 -2.61
C GLN A 100 -18.30 -12.77 -3.35
N LEU A 101 -17.32 -13.49 -2.83
CA LEU A 101 -15.98 -13.57 -3.43
C LEU A 101 -15.97 -14.43 -4.68
N GLN A 102 -16.77 -15.50 -4.72
CA GLN A 102 -16.80 -16.41 -5.87
C GLN A 102 -17.26 -15.66 -7.13
N GLY A 103 -16.37 -15.59 -8.13
CA GLY A 103 -16.66 -14.90 -9.40
C GLY A 103 -16.62 -13.37 -9.32
N PHE A 104 -16.14 -12.78 -8.22
CA PHE A 104 -15.99 -11.33 -8.11
C PHE A 104 -14.93 -10.80 -9.10
N THR A 105 -15.28 -9.76 -9.85
CA THR A 105 -14.46 -9.21 -10.94
C THR A 105 -13.76 -7.89 -10.60
N GLY A 106 -14.07 -7.28 -9.45
CA GLY A 106 -13.44 -6.04 -8.99
C GLY A 106 -12.08 -6.26 -8.33
N PHE A 107 -11.56 -5.21 -7.68
CA PHE A 107 -10.31 -5.31 -6.94
C PHE A 107 -10.41 -6.28 -5.75
N ARG A 108 -9.80 -7.47 -5.87
CA ARG A 108 -9.88 -8.55 -4.88
C ARG A 108 -8.99 -8.41 -3.64
N GLY A 109 -8.10 -7.42 -3.55
CA GLY A 109 -7.24 -7.20 -2.38
C GLY A 109 -6.22 -8.31 -2.04
N GLY A 110 -6.15 -9.40 -2.81
CA GLY A 110 -5.37 -10.60 -2.47
C GLY A 110 -6.23 -11.78 -2.00
N LEU A 111 -7.55 -11.59 -1.90
CA LEU A 111 -8.53 -12.64 -1.62
C LEU A 111 -8.70 -13.58 -2.81
N ASP A 112 -9.12 -14.80 -2.53
CA ASP A 112 -9.42 -15.85 -3.49
C ASP A 112 -10.88 -15.71 -3.97
N VAL A 113 -11.03 -15.54 -5.29
CA VAL A 113 -12.32 -15.38 -5.97
C VAL A 113 -12.72 -16.62 -6.77
N CYS A 114 -11.90 -17.67 -6.73
CA CYS A 114 -12.07 -18.87 -7.57
C CYS A 114 -12.36 -20.13 -6.76
N HIS A 115 -11.69 -20.32 -5.62
CA HIS A 115 -11.70 -21.60 -4.88
C HIS A 115 -12.16 -21.47 -3.42
N GLY A 116 -12.63 -20.28 -2.98
CA GLY A 116 -13.16 -20.06 -1.64
C GLY A 116 -12.15 -20.18 -0.49
N GLN A 117 -10.85 -20.09 -0.75
CA GLN A 117 -9.81 -20.29 0.27
C GLN A 117 -9.68 -19.12 1.27
N THR A 118 -10.38 -18.01 1.05
CA THR A 118 -10.31 -16.81 1.89
C THR A 118 -11.67 -16.36 2.38
N GLY A 119 -12.59 -17.31 2.56
CA GLY A 119 -13.98 -17.04 2.93
C GLY A 119 -14.88 -16.94 1.71
N SER A 120 -16.19 -16.85 1.96
CA SER A 120 -17.21 -16.72 0.92
C SER A 120 -17.54 -15.26 0.61
N GLU A 121 -17.35 -14.36 1.59
CA GLU A 121 -17.77 -12.97 1.51
C GLU A 121 -16.65 -12.01 1.90
N ALA A 122 -16.72 -10.79 1.38
CA ALA A 122 -15.87 -9.68 1.80
C ALA A 122 -16.68 -8.38 1.81
N VAL A 123 -16.13 -7.32 2.42
CA VAL A 123 -16.70 -5.97 2.32
C VAL A 123 -15.85 -5.17 1.36
N CYS A 124 -16.46 -4.49 0.39
CA CYS A 124 -15.74 -3.62 -0.54
C CYS A 124 -16.52 -2.35 -0.84
N THR A 125 -15.81 -1.34 -1.36
CA THR A 125 -16.47 -0.13 -1.82
C THR A 125 -15.66 0.61 -2.88
N SER A 126 -16.32 1.55 -3.58
CA SER A 126 -15.66 2.54 -4.43
C SER A 126 -15.80 3.92 -3.79
N PHE A 127 -14.69 4.64 -3.69
CA PHE A 127 -14.64 5.99 -3.09
C PHE A 127 -13.75 6.91 -3.91
N HIS A 128 -14.33 7.96 -4.49
CA HIS A 128 -13.62 8.89 -5.39
C HIS A 128 -12.84 8.19 -6.52
N GLY A 129 -13.45 7.18 -7.14
CA GLY A 129 -12.84 6.41 -8.23
C GLY A 129 -11.76 5.42 -7.79
N ARG A 130 -11.63 5.17 -6.47
CA ARG A 130 -10.68 4.22 -5.89
C ARG A 130 -11.43 3.01 -5.36
N GLU A 131 -11.00 1.80 -5.72
CA GLU A 131 -11.57 0.57 -5.17
C GLU A 131 -10.92 0.24 -3.83
N ILE A 132 -11.72 -0.16 -2.84
CA ILE A 132 -11.26 -0.51 -1.50
C ILE A 132 -11.79 -1.89 -1.15
N MET A 133 -10.88 -2.80 -0.79
CA MET A 133 -11.20 -4.13 -0.28
C MET A 133 -10.91 -4.20 1.22
N PHE A 134 -11.84 -4.69 2.02
CA PHE A 134 -11.65 -4.85 3.46
C PHE A 134 -11.41 -6.32 3.82
N HIS A 135 -10.27 -6.60 4.47
CA HIS A 135 -9.96 -7.89 5.06
C HIS A 135 -10.60 -7.99 6.44
N VAL A 136 -11.88 -8.33 6.49
CA VAL A 136 -12.65 -8.45 7.74
C VAL A 136 -12.31 -9.77 8.42
N ALA A 137 -11.75 -9.72 9.64
CA ALA A 137 -11.28 -10.90 10.36
C ALA A 137 -12.36 -12.00 10.50
N THR A 138 -13.59 -11.62 10.82
CA THR A 138 -14.73 -12.54 10.98
C THR A 138 -15.18 -13.20 9.68
N LYS A 139 -14.88 -12.59 8.52
CA LYS A 139 -15.22 -13.12 7.19
C LYS A 139 -14.10 -13.96 6.59
N LEU A 140 -12.89 -13.89 7.17
CA LEU A 140 -11.77 -14.76 6.80
C LEU A 140 -11.89 -16.13 7.50
N PRO A 141 -11.36 -17.21 6.88
CA PRO A 141 -11.49 -18.55 7.42
C PRO A 141 -10.95 -18.67 8.84
N PHE A 142 -11.75 -19.28 9.71
CA PHE A 142 -11.33 -19.69 11.04
C PHE A 142 -10.66 -21.06 10.97
N THR A 143 -9.56 -21.23 11.68
CA THR A 143 -8.87 -22.53 11.78
C THR A 143 -8.91 -23.02 13.22
N GLU A 144 -9.66 -24.08 13.48
CA GLU A 144 -9.71 -24.70 14.81
C GLU A 144 -8.34 -25.27 15.19
N GLY A 145 -7.91 -25.06 16.44
CA GLY A 145 -6.60 -25.49 16.92
C GLY A 145 -5.41 -24.64 16.46
N ASP A 146 -5.65 -23.49 15.80
CA ASP A 146 -4.62 -22.49 15.47
C ASP A 146 -4.81 -21.21 16.30
N PRO A 147 -4.19 -21.11 17.50
CA PRO A 147 -4.21 -19.89 18.33
C PRO A 147 -3.82 -18.60 17.59
N GLN A 148 -2.93 -18.70 16.59
CA GLN A 148 -2.45 -17.51 15.87
C GLN A 148 -3.35 -17.12 14.70
N GLN A 149 -4.35 -17.94 14.37
CA GLN A 149 -5.25 -17.76 13.23
C GLN A 149 -4.50 -17.29 11.98
N LEU A 150 -3.48 -18.06 11.55
CA LEU A 150 -2.55 -17.69 10.50
C LEU A 150 -3.24 -17.34 9.18
N GLN A 151 -4.37 -17.97 8.87
CA GLN A 151 -5.17 -17.68 7.68
C GLN A 151 -5.79 -16.28 7.69
N ARG A 152 -6.12 -15.74 8.87
CA ARG A 152 -6.60 -14.37 9.05
C ARG A 152 -5.42 -13.41 9.10
N LYS A 153 -4.41 -13.76 9.89
CA LYS A 153 -3.20 -12.96 10.11
C LYS A 153 -2.40 -12.73 8.83
N ARG A 154 -2.33 -13.69 7.89
CA ARG A 154 -1.61 -13.51 6.62
C ARG A 154 -2.21 -12.42 5.73
N HIS A 155 -3.48 -12.08 5.90
CA HIS A 155 -4.13 -11.00 5.15
C HIS A 155 -4.03 -9.71 5.94
N ILE A 156 -4.63 -9.67 7.13
CA ILE A 156 -4.70 -8.46 7.97
C ILE A 156 -3.31 -8.00 8.41
N GLY A 157 -2.45 -8.94 8.81
CA GLY A 157 -1.08 -8.66 9.21
C GLY A 157 -0.18 -8.20 8.06
N ASN A 158 -0.61 -8.31 6.81
CA ASN A 158 0.10 -7.77 5.64
C ASN A 158 -0.51 -6.47 5.11
N ASP A 159 -1.57 -5.96 5.75
CA ASP A 159 -2.08 -4.63 5.47
C ASP A 159 -1.19 -3.57 6.14
N ILE A 160 -1.29 -2.33 5.65
CA ILE A 160 -0.55 -1.19 6.20
C ILE A 160 -1.38 -0.49 7.28
N VAL A 161 -2.68 -0.36 7.02
CA VAL A 161 -3.66 0.31 7.89
C VAL A 161 -4.75 -0.67 8.27
N VAL A 162 -5.08 -0.73 9.57
CA VAL A 162 -6.16 -1.55 10.10
C VAL A 162 -7.18 -0.68 10.80
N LEU A 163 -8.44 -0.98 10.55
CA LEU A 163 -9.54 -0.44 11.30
C LEU A 163 -9.93 -1.42 12.42
N VAL A 164 -10.13 -0.92 13.63
CA VAL A 164 -10.56 -1.72 14.79
C VAL A 164 -11.93 -1.24 15.21
N TYR A 165 -12.95 -2.09 15.11
CA TYR A 165 -14.23 -1.86 15.76
C TYR A 165 -14.17 -2.38 17.19
N GLN A 166 -14.35 -1.48 18.16
CA GLN A 166 -14.23 -1.77 19.59
C GLN A 166 -15.60 -1.79 20.25
N GLU A 167 -15.90 -2.87 20.96
CA GLU A 167 -17.04 -2.98 21.86
C GLU A 167 -16.65 -2.80 23.32
N GLY A 168 -17.59 -2.23 24.08
CA GLY A 168 -17.39 -1.98 25.50
C GLY A 168 -16.39 -0.87 25.78
N GLN A 169 -15.68 -1.00 26.88
CA GLN A 169 -14.74 0.02 27.39
C GLN A 169 -13.28 -0.43 27.29
N THR A 170 -13.06 -1.68 26.89
CA THR A 170 -11.73 -2.26 26.77
C THR A 170 -10.93 -1.55 25.68
N SER A 171 -9.90 -0.80 26.07
CA SER A 171 -9.10 0.00 25.14
C SER A 171 -8.28 -0.90 24.21
N PHE A 172 -8.22 -0.53 22.93
CA PHE A 172 -7.30 -1.16 21.98
C PHE A 172 -5.86 -0.67 22.20
N LEU A 173 -4.91 -1.60 22.28
CA LEU A 173 -3.48 -1.32 22.31
C LEU A 173 -2.87 -1.73 20.96
N SER A 174 -2.22 -0.79 20.27
CA SER A 174 -1.63 -1.03 18.94
C SER A 174 -0.57 -2.12 18.92
N ASP A 175 0.12 -2.35 20.04
CA ASP A 175 1.19 -3.35 20.15
C ASP A 175 0.68 -4.79 20.28
N VAL A 176 -0.64 -4.98 20.42
CA VAL A 176 -1.26 -6.30 20.55
C VAL A 176 -1.10 -7.10 19.26
N ILE A 177 -1.30 -6.47 18.10
CA ILE A 177 -1.21 -7.16 16.80
C ILE A 177 0.21 -7.06 16.27
N LYS A 178 0.95 -8.17 16.31
CA LYS A 178 2.36 -8.20 15.93
C LYS A 178 2.49 -8.33 14.42
N SER A 179 2.84 -7.21 13.78
CA SER A 179 3.14 -7.18 12.35
C SER A 179 4.25 -6.20 12.01
N HIS A 180 4.96 -6.55 10.96
CA HIS A 180 5.96 -5.75 10.30
C HIS A 180 5.38 -4.72 9.30
N PHE A 181 4.13 -4.90 8.89
CA PHE A 181 3.44 -4.09 7.88
C PHE A 181 2.45 -3.12 8.48
N LEU A 182 1.83 -3.47 9.61
CA LEU A 182 0.91 -2.58 10.31
C LEU A 182 1.63 -1.35 10.84
N HIS A 183 1.24 -0.17 10.37
CA HIS A 183 1.79 1.12 10.81
C HIS A 183 0.73 2.09 11.33
N CYS A 184 -0.54 1.84 11.04
CA CYS A 184 -1.64 2.69 11.51
C CYS A 184 -2.87 1.87 11.90
N PHE A 185 -3.49 2.27 13.01
CA PHE A 185 -4.76 1.75 13.52
C PHE A 185 -5.78 2.88 13.63
N VAL A 186 -6.95 2.70 13.04
CA VAL A 186 -8.11 3.59 13.22
C VAL A 186 -9.11 2.85 14.09
N VAL A 187 -9.32 3.31 15.32
CA VAL A 187 -10.23 2.65 16.28
C VAL A 187 -11.57 3.36 16.27
N VAL A 188 -12.65 2.61 16.06
CA VAL A 188 -14.02 3.10 16.09
C VAL A 188 -14.77 2.40 17.20
N ARG A 189 -15.32 3.16 18.13
CA ARG A 189 -16.07 2.66 19.28
C ARG A 189 -17.50 3.15 19.23
N ARG A 190 -18.47 2.26 19.41
CA ARG A 190 -19.88 2.66 19.52
C ARG A 190 -20.17 3.20 20.92
N ILE A 191 -20.71 4.43 21.02
CA ILE A 191 -21.20 4.99 22.27
C ILE A 191 -22.67 4.61 22.42
N GLN A 192 -23.02 3.85 23.47
CA GLN A 192 -24.38 3.36 23.71
C GLN A 192 -25.31 4.36 24.43
N SER A 193 -24.80 5.52 24.88
CA SER A 193 -25.59 6.47 25.67
C SER A 193 -26.48 7.35 24.78
N GLY A 194 -27.73 6.90 24.57
CA GLY A 194 -28.85 7.72 24.06
C GLY A 194 -28.96 7.91 22.54
N GLY A 195 -28.23 7.15 21.72
CA GLY A 195 -28.35 7.18 20.24
C GLY A 195 -27.21 6.41 19.53
N GLU A 196 -27.32 6.27 18.20
CA GLU A 196 -26.30 5.63 17.33
C GLU A 196 -25.07 6.52 17.12
N LYS A 197 -24.33 6.83 18.19
CA LYS A 197 -23.13 7.68 18.12
C LYS A 197 -21.87 6.81 18.00
N GLY A 198 -20.98 7.17 17.09
CA GLY A 198 -19.65 6.56 16.95
C GLY A 198 -18.57 7.50 17.45
N GLU A 199 -17.69 7.02 18.33
CA GLU A 199 -16.46 7.70 18.72
C GLU A 199 -15.30 7.16 17.88
N VAL A 200 -14.42 8.04 17.43
CA VAL A 200 -13.26 7.64 16.61
C VAL A 200 -11.97 8.10 17.26
N CYS A 201 -11.07 7.15 17.49
CA CYS A 201 -9.70 7.38 17.91
C CYS A 201 -8.74 6.89 16.82
N VAL A 202 -7.57 7.52 16.69
CA VAL A 202 -6.55 7.10 15.73
C VAL A 202 -5.20 6.97 16.44
N THR A 203 -4.57 5.81 16.25
CA THR A 203 -3.24 5.50 16.77
C THR A 203 -2.36 5.06 15.61
N ALA A 204 -1.18 5.67 15.46
CA ALA A 204 -0.21 5.28 14.44
C ALA A 204 1.19 5.21 15.04
N ARG A 205 2.11 4.50 14.36
CA ARG A 205 3.52 4.42 14.77
C ARG A 205 4.16 5.81 14.70
N GLU A 206 5.20 6.01 15.51
CA GLU A 206 5.85 7.32 15.67
C GLU A 206 6.47 7.86 14.36
N ASP A 207 6.93 6.98 13.48
CA ASP A 207 7.56 7.33 12.21
C ASP A 207 6.55 7.66 11.08
N VAL A 208 5.24 7.58 11.36
CA VAL A 208 4.18 7.96 10.41
C VAL A 208 3.87 9.45 10.56
N PRO A 209 4.05 10.28 9.51
CA PRO A 209 3.71 11.70 9.58
C PRO A 209 2.20 11.92 9.80
N PRO A 210 1.78 13.06 10.38
CA PRO A 210 0.37 13.39 10.52
C PRO A 210 -0.38 13.37 9.18
N PHE A 211 -1.63 12.89 9.20
CA PHE A 211 -2.48 12.77 8.02
C PHE A 211 -3.92 13.16 8.32
N GLY A 212 -4.58 13.78 7.34
CA GLY A 212 -5.96 14.26 7.45
C GLY A 212 -7.00 13.17 7.18
N PRO A 213 -8.30 13.48 7.32
CA PRO A 213 -8.84 14.69 7.96
C PRO A 213 -8.52 14.74 9.47
N ALA A 214 -8.53 15.93 10.07
CA ALA A 214 -8.39 16.08 11.51
C ALA A 214 -9.58 15.43 12.24
N ILE A 215 -9.32 14.79 13.37
CA ILE A 215 -10.39 14.22 14.21
C ILE A 215 -11.19 15.39 14.79
N PRO A 216 -12.53 15.37 14.77
CA PRO A 216 -13.34 16.42 15.38
C PRO A 216 -13.12 16.49 16.90
N ASP A 217 -13.42 17.64 17.49
CA ASP A 217 -13.47 17.83 18.94
C ASP A 217 -14.89 18.25 19.36
N PRO A 218 -15.66 17.39 20.06
CA PRO A 218 -15.29 16.05 20.51
C PRO A 218 -15.19 15.03 19.35
N PRO A 219 -14.48 13.89 19.54
CA PRO A 219 -14.21 12.88 18.49
C PRO A 219 -15.43 11.99 18.17
N ILE A 220 -16.60 12.60 18.04
CA ILE A 220 -17.90 11.92 17.96
C ILE A 220 -18.54 12.22 16.61
N PHE A 221 -19.02 11.16 15.97
CA PHE A 221 -19.83 11.21 14.75
C PHE A 221 -21.24 10.70 15.06
N THR A 222 -22.24 11.48 14.65
CA THR A 222 -23.66 11.12 14.80
C THR A 222 -24.33 10.77 13.47
N ASP A 223 -23.73 11.18 12.35
CA ASP A 223 -24.23 10.90 11.01
C ASP A 223 -23.39 9.80 10.35
N ARG A 224 -24.08 8.77 9.82
CA ARG A 224 -23.44 7.62 9.16
C ARG A 224 -22.66 8.03 7.91
N SER A 225 -23.17 8.99 7.13
CA SER A 225 -22.52 9.45 5.90
C SER A 225 -21.24 10.24 6.19
N ALA A 226 -21.29 11.12 7.19
CA ALA A 226 -20.13 11.86 7.68
C ALA A 226 -19.05 10.91 8.23
N LEU A 227 -19.43 9.92 9.04
CA LEU A 227 -18.51 8.90 9.55
C LEU A 227 -17.88 8.11 8.40
N ARG A 228 -18.67 7.63 7.44
CA ARG A 228 -18.18 6.92 6.25
C ARG A 228 -17.16 7.75 5.49
N LYS A 229 -17.52 9.00 5.13
CA LYS A 229 -16.62 9.89 4.40
C LYS A 229 -15.32 10.15 5.17
N PHE A 230 -15.43 10.36 6.48
CA PHE A 230 -14.28 10.55 7.36
C PHE A 230 -13.36 9.33 7.34
N LEU A 231 -13.91 8.14 7.63
CA LEU A 231 -13.13 6.89 7.73
C LEU A 231 -12.43 6.56 6.42
N LEU A 232 -13.13 6.57 5.29
CA LEU A 232 -12.53 6.22 3.99
C LEU A 232 -11.41 7.21 3.60
N THR A 233 -11.63 8.51 3.82
CA THR A 233 -10.59 9.52 3.58
C THR A 233 -9.41 9.35 4.53
N LYS A 234 -9.67 9.07 5.81
CA LYS A 234 -8.65 8.89 6.85
C LYS A 234 -7.79 7.66 6.59
N LEU A 235 -8.38 6.54 6.17
CA LEU A 235 -7.68 5.30 5.85
C LEU A 235 -6.76 5.45 4.62
N ILE A 236 -7.25 6.07 3.54
CA ILE A 236 -6.45 6.34 2.34
C ILE A 236 -5.26 7.24 2.68
N ASN A 237 -5.51 8.34 3.40
CA ASN A 237 -4.45 9.27 3.79
C ASN A 237 -3.46 8.64 4.77
N ALA A 238 -3.93 7.76 5.68
CA ALA A 238 -3.09 6.99 6.57
C ALA A 238 -2.10 6.13 5.78
N GLU A 239 -2.57 5.36 4.80
CA GLU A 239 -1.70 4.50 3.99
C GLU A 239 -0.69 5.32 3.17
N ILE A 240 -1.15 6.41 2.54
CA ILE A 240 -0.28 7.34 1.81
C ILE A 240 0.80 7.91 2.74
N SER A 241 0.44 8.25 3.98
CA SER A 241 1.40 8.75 4.97
C SER A 241 2.36 7.66 5.44
N CYS A 242 1.90 6.42 5.60
CA CYS A 242 2.74 5.29 5.97
C CYS A 242 3.85 5.04 4.94
N TYR A 243 3.65 5.29 3.64
CA TYR A 243 4.74 5.20 2.65
C TYR A 243 5.91 6.16 2.91
N LYS A 244 5.71 7.23 3.70
CA LYS A 244 6.76 8.16 4.12
C LYS A 244 7.55 7.67 5.34
N ALA A 245 7.06 6.64 6.04
CA ALA A 245 7.77 6.02 7.16
C ALA A 245 9.10 5.39 6.68
N GLU A 246 10.07 5.24 7.58
CA GLU A 246 11.44 4.88 7.22
C GLU A 246 11.52 3.55 6.46
N ARG A 247 10.76 2.55 6.92
CA ARG A 247 10.74 1.21 6.33
C ARG A 247 10.23 1.21 4.89
N PHE A 248 9.14 1.93 4.63
CA PHE A 248 8.50 1.94 3.32
C PHE A 248 9.17 2.89 2.33
N SER A 249 9.64 4.04 2.80
CA SER A 249 10.37 5.00 1.97
C SER A 249 11.65 4.41 1.38
N LYS A 250 12.43 3.64 2.16
CA LYS A 250 13.62 2.94 1.67
C LYS A 250 13.30 1.93 0.54
N LEU A 251 12.23 1.16 0.69
CA LEU A 251 11.82 0.20 -0.33
C LEU A 251 11.32 0.92 -1.58
N GLU A 252 10.53 1.97 -1.42
CA GLU A 252 10.02 2.77 -2.51
C GLU A 252 11.15 3.43 -3.32
N LEU A 253 12.16 3.98 -2.64
CA LEU A 253 13.32 4.58 -3.30
C LEU A 253 14.11 3.57 -4.13
N ARG A 254 14.23 2.32 -3.64
CA ARG A 254 14.86 1.23 -4.40
C ARG A 254 14.05 0.88 -5.64
N THR A 255 12.73 0.71 -5.51
CA THR A 255 11.85 0.44 -6.65
C THR A 255 11.92 1.57 -7.67
N ARG A 256 11.80 2.81 -7.23
CA ARG A 256 11.91 3.99 -8.11
C ARG A 256 13.24 4.01 -8.86
N SER A 257 14.36 3.81 -8.16
CA SER A 257 15.69 3.84 -8.77
C SER A 257 15.83 2.77 -9.87
N SER A 258 15.36 1.55 -9.61
CA SER A 258 15.40 0.45 -10.60
C SER A 258 14.47 0.71 -11.80
N LEU A 259 13.27 1.24 -11.57
CA LEU A 259 12.34 1.60 -12.64
C LEU A 259 12.90 2.75 -13.50
N LEU A 260 13.55 3.73 -12.88
CA LEU A 260 14.16 4.86 -13.58
C LEU A 260 15.34 4.42 -14.46
N GLU A 261 16.19 3.53 -13.96
CA GLU A 261 17.29 2.94 -14.73
C GLU A 261 16.78 2.15 -15.94
N SER A 262 15.72 1.36 -15.73
CA SER A 262 15.08 0.59 -16.79
C SER A 262 14.46 1.52 -17.85
N LEU A 263 13.80 2.60 -17.41
CA LEU A 263 13.21 3.61 -18.31
C LEU A 263 14.29 4.29 -19.13
N GLN A 264 15.36 4.76 -18.49
CA GLN A 264 16.47 5.43 -19.15
C GLN A 264 17.12 4.53 -20.22
N THR A 265 17.33 3.25 -19.90
CA THR A 265 17.90 2.27 -20.83
C THR A 265 17.00 2.06 -22.05
N GLU A 266 15.69 1.87 -21.83
CA GLU A 266 14.72 1.69 -22.92
C GLU A 266 14.63 2.94 -23.81
N LEU A 267 14.54 4.13 -23.21
CA LEU A 267 14.46 5.39 -23.96
C LEU A 267 15.72 5.64 -24.79
N SER A 268 16.91 5.41 -24.22
CA SER A 268 18.18 5.57 -24.92
C SER A 268 18.30 4.60 -26.09
N THR A 269 18.10 3.29 -25.83
CA THR A 269 18.18 2.24 -26.86
C THR A 269 17.21 2.50 -28.02
N ARG A 270 15.94 2.81 -27.71
CA ARG A 270 14.92 3.05 -28.75
C ARG A 270 15.17 4.33 -29.53
N SER A 271 15.67 5.38 -28.88
CA SER A 271 16.02 6.63 -29.56
C SER A 271 17.18 6.44 -30.52
N GLN A 272 18.21 5.67 -30.13
CA GLN A 272 19.34 5.32 -31.01
C GLN A 272 18.89 4.53 -32.24
N CYS A 273 18.01 3.54 -32.06
CA CYS A 273 17.44 2.80 -33.20
C CYS A 273 16.68 3.71 -34.17
N MET A 274 15.90 4.68 -33.68
CA MET A 274 15.17 5.63 -34.54
C MET A 274 16.08 6.59 -35.30
N MET A 275 17.26 6.91 -34.75
CA MET A 275 18.24 7.78 -35.38
C MET A 275 19.17 7.05 -36.39
N GLY A 276 18.96 5.74 -36.59
CA GLY A 276 19.68 4.96 -37.60
C GLY A 276 21.10 4.56 -37.20
N ASP A 277 21.39 4.42 -35.89
CA ASP A 277 22.68 3.89 -35.43
C ASP A 277 22.85 2.41 -35.88
N PRO A 278 23.85 2.09 -36.74
CA PRO A 278 24.04 0.75 -37.30
C PRO A 278 24.49 -0.31 -36.28
N SER A 279 24.89 0.07 -35.06
CA SER A 279 25.42 -0.88 -34.06
C SER A 279 24.35 -1.76 -33.39
N LEU A 280 23.06 -1.49 -33.63
CA LEU A 280 21.92 -2.23 -33.06
C LEU A 280 21.04 -2.95 -34.11
N SER A 281 21.50 -3.05 -35.36
CA SER A 281 20.75 -3.74 -36.42
C SER A 281 20.85 -5.27 -36.31
N ALA A 282 19.94 -5.89 -35.56
CA ALA A 282 19.26 -7.15 -35.94
C ALA A 282 18.29 -7.60 -34.84
N PHE A 283 17.07 -7.06 -34.84
CA PHE A 283 15.91 -7.87 -34.49
C PHE A 283 15.00 -7.90 -35.72
N PRO A 284 14.63 -9.09 -36.24
CA PRO A 284 13.84 -9.15 -37.46
C PRO A 284 12.45 -8.58 -37.18
N ILE A 285 12.09 -7.56 -37.96
CA ILE A 285 10.73 -7.10 -38.10
C ILE A 285 9.99 -8.18 -38.90
N SER A 286 9.25 -9.05 -38.22
CA SER A 286 8.23 -9.87 -38.87
C SER A 286 6.85 -9.33 -38.52
N GLU A 287 6.38 -8.36 -39.30
CA GLU A 287 4.94 -8.14 -39.46
C GLU A 287 4.43 -9.06 -40.58
N SER A 288 3.84 -10.20 -40.19
CA SER A 288 2.66 -10.72 -40.88
C SER A 288 1.93 -11.75 -39.99
N VAL A 289 0.80 -11.33 -39.44
CA VAL A 289 -0.44 -12.11 -39.28
C VAL A 289 -0.28 -13.60 -38.89
N ARG A 290 -0.19 -13.89 -37.59
CA ARG A 290 -0.86 -14.99 -36.83
C ARG A 290 -0.03 -15.39 -35.60
N GLY A 291 -0.72 -15.52 -34.46
CA GLY A 291 -0.25 -16.32 -33.34
C GLY A 291 0.48 -15.52 -32.26
N THR A 292 -0.14 -15.45 -31.10
CA THR A 292 0.46 -15.18 -29.79
C THR A 292 1.80 -15.90 -29.63
N SER A 293 2.89 -15.15 -29.50
CA SER A 293 4.18 -15.67 -29.04
C SER A 293 4.62 -14.85 -27.82
N GLU A 294 4.48 -15.49 -26.67
CA GLU A 294 5.07 -15.11 -25.39
C GLU A 294 6.61 -15.15 -25.54
N GLY A 295 7.33 -14.06 -25.18
CA GLY A 295 8.79 -14.17 -25.12
C GLY A 295 9.65 -12.91 -25.16
N SER A 296 9.11 -11.70 -25.33
CA SER A 296 9.92 -10.47 -25.20
C SER A 296 9.13 -9.38 -24.49
N GLY A 297 9.15 -9.45 -23.15
CA GLY A 297 8.42 -8.51 -22.31
C GLY A 297 9.06 -7.12 -22.37
N GLY A 298 8.44 -6.21 -23.12
CA GLY A 298 8.85 -4.81 -23.17
C GLY A 298 8.77 -4.14 -21.79
N PHE A 299 9.40 -2.97 -21.64
CA PHE A 299 9.44 -2.20 -20.39
C PHE A 299 8.08 -2.15 -19.67
N ILE A 300 6.97 -1.93 -20.39
CA ILE A 300 5.61 -1.86 -19.82
C ILE A 300 5.19 -3.17 -19.15
N GLU A 301 5.57 -4.32 -19.71
CA GLU A 301 5.23 -5.63 -19.15
C GLU A 301 6.06 -5.94 -17.90
N ASN A 302 7.35 -5.63 -17.93
CA ASN A 302 8.24 -5.71 -16.76
C ASN A 302 7.82 -4.72 -15.66
N PHE A 303 7.38 -3.53 -16.05
CA PHE A 303 6.84 -2.49 -15.17
C PHE A 303 5.53 -2.94 -14.51
N LYS A 304 4.56 -3.44 -15.30
CA LYS A 304 3.31 -4.02 -14.78
C LYS A 304 3.57 -5.17 -13.82
N ARG A 305 4.57 -6.02 -14.12
CA ARG A 305 5.00 -7.10 -13.23
C ARG A 305 5.61 -6.54 -11.93
N ALA A 306 6.49 -5.54 -12.00
CA ALA A 306 7.09 -4.91 -10.81
C ALA A 306 6.06 -4.21 -9.90
N ILE A 307 5.04 -3.58 -10.47
CA ILE A 307 3.94 -2.97 -9.70
C ILE A 307 3.01 -4.02 -9.09
N ARG A 308 2.65 -5.07 -9.84
CA ARG A 308 1.86 -6.21 -9.32
C ARG A 308 2.60 -6.92 -8.17
N VAL A 309 3.92 -6.94 -8.25
CA VAL A 309 4.81 -7.40 -7.18
C VAL A 309 4.78 -6.43 -5.98
N ARG A 310 4.50 -5.12 -6.08
CA ARG A 310 4.30 -4.28 -4.87
C ARG A 310 3.10 -4.72 -4.02
N SER A 311 2.04 -5.25 -4.65
CA SER A 311 0.88 -5.82 -3.92
C SER A 311 1.08 -7.24 -3.38
N HIS A 312 2.03 -8.02 -3.93
CA HIS A 312 2.29 -9.43 -3.58
C HIS A 312 3.66 -9.68 -2.89
N SER A 313 4.69 -8.90 -3.16
CA SER A 313 6.10 -9.09 -2.75
C SER A 313 6.37 -8.81 -1.29
N PHE A 314 5.42 -8.26 -0.57
CA PHE A 314 5.53 -8.24 0.88
C PHE A 314 5.41 -9.65 1.48
N GLU A 315 4.85 -10.61 0.75
CA GLU A 315 4.81 -12.04 1.14
C GLU A 315 6.21 -12.68 1.21
N THR A 316 7.20 -12.22 0.44
CA THR A 316 8.54 -12.86 0.36
C THR A 316 9.50 -12.45 1.48
N LEU A 317 9.13 -11.49 2.33
CA LEU A 317 9.92 -11.11 3.50
C LEU A 317 9.60 -11.97 4.74
N GLY A 318 8.58 -12.83 4.69
CA GLY A 318 8.12 -13.64 5.82
C GLY A 318 8.55 -15.10 5.82
N VAL A 319 9.32 -15.57 4.81
CA VAL A 319 9.72 -16.98 4.73
C VAL A 319 11.21 -17.12 5.00
N PRO A 320 11.63 -17.72 6.14
CA PRO A 320 13.00 -18.17 6.28
C PRO A 320 13.25 -19.27 5.24
N LYS A 321 14.17 -19.03 4.30
CA LYS A 321 14.67 -20.09 3.41
C LYS A 321 15.28 -21.20 4.27
N LYS A 322 14.60 -22.34 4.38
CA LYS A 322 15.20 -23.59 4.86
C LYS A 322 16.20 -24.08 3.82
N THR A 323 17.47 -23.79 4.01
CA THR A 323 18.56 -24.60 3.45
C THR A 323 18.91 -25.66 4.49
N GLY A 324 18.68 -26.93 4.17
CA GLY A 324 19.02 -28.04 5.04
C GLY A 324 20.53 -28.28 5.09
N SER A 325 21.07 -28.42 6.30
CA SER A 325 22.05 -29.45 6.65
C SER A 325 22.18 -29.54 8.18
N SER A 326 22.15 -30.76 8.68
CA SER A 326 22.30 -31.17 10.08
C SER A 326 23.68 -30.83 10.68
N ALA A 327 23.72 -30.28 11.89
CA ALA A 327 24.61 -30.72 12.99
C ALA A 327 24.31 -29.95 14.29
N SER A 328 24.27 -30.69 15.39
CA SER A 328 23.93 -30.28 16.75
C SER A 328 24.95 -29.33 17.40
N GLN A 329 24.51 -28.31 18.15
CA GLN A 329 25.23 -27.77 19.33
C GLN A 329 24.31 -26.92 20.23
N LYS A 330 24.56 -27.03 21.55
CA LYS A 330 23.79 -26.51 22.72
C LYS A 330 23.61 -24.98 22.76
N PRO A 331 22.61 -24.45 23.49
CA PRO A 331 22.27 -23.03 23.45
C PRO A 331 23.21 -22.16 24.29
N LYS A 332 23.68 -21.05 23.72
CA LYS A 332 24.21 -19.89 24.45
C LYS A 332 23.10 -18.84 24.54
N VAL A 333 22.80 -18.44 25.76
CA VAL A 333 21.92 -17.31 26.10
C VAL A 333 22.49 -16.04 25.46
N ARG A 334 21.67 -15.34 24.66
CA ARG A 334 21.90 -13.97 24.24
C ARG A 334 20.66 -13.15 24.57
N THR A 335 20.86 -12.19 25.46
CA THR A 335 19.94 -11.13 25.85
C THR A 335 19.56 -10.33 24.61
N TYR A 336 18.26 -10.24 24.30
CA TYR A 336 17.74 -9.28 23.34
C TYR A 336 17.38 -8.00 24.10
N ASN A 337 17.97 -6.88 23.69
CA ASN A 337 17.54 -5.56 24.11
C ASN A 337 16.15 -5.31 23.52
N GLU A 338 15.17 -5.08 24.40
CA GLU A 338 13.88 -4.51 24.07
C GLU A 338 14.10 -3.09 23.51
N MET A 339 13.68 -2.85 22.26
CA MET A 339 13.38 -1.51 21.80
C MET A 339 11.94 -1.21 22.21
N GLU A 340 11.81 -0.37 23.23
CA GLU A 340 10.57 0.20 23.72
C GLU A 340 9.95 1.06 22.60
N VAL A 341 8.81 0.63 22.07
CA VAL A 341 8.05 1.36 21.04
C VAL A 341 7.07 2.27 21.78
N THR A 342 7.30 3.58 21.75
CA THR A 342 6.36 4.55 22.33
C THR A 342 5.28 4.89 21.29
N SER A 343 4.04 4.51 21.60
CA SER A 343 2.87 4.81 20.76
C SER A 343 2.35 6.23 21.09
N ARG A 344 2.11 7.08 20.08
CA ARG A 344 1.47 8.39 20.27
C ARG A 344 -0.03 8.28 19.99
N ASN A 345 -0.84 8.67 20.97
CA ASN A 345 -2.25 8.99 20.73
C ASN A 345 -2.31 10.33 20.01
N PHE A 346 -2.83 10.33 18.77
CA PHE A 346 -3.07 11.55 18.02
C PHE A 346 -4.37 12.21 18.49
N GLY A 347 -4.37 12.70 19.73
CA GLY A 347 -5.31 13.71 20.21
C GLY A 347 -4.62 15.06 20.10
N TYR A 348 -4.76 15.74 18.96
CA TYR A 348 -4.40 17.15 18.91
C TYR A 348 -5.51 17.96 19.58
N ARG A 349 -5.14 18.73 20.60
CA ARG A 349 -5.92 19.85 21.12
C ARG A 349 -6.11 20.92 20.07
#